data_AF-A0A2X2VKJ2-F1
#
_entry.id   AF-A0A2X2VKJ2-F1
#
_cell.length_a   1.000
_cell.length_b   1.000
_cell.length_c   1.000
_cell.angle_alpha   90.00
_cell.angle_beta   90.00
_cell.angle_gamma   90.00
#
_symmetry.space_group_name_H-M   'P 1'
#
loop_
_entity.id
_entity.type
_entity.pdbx_description
1 polymer ?
#
loop_
_entity_poly.entity_id
_entity_poly.type
_entity_poly.pdbx_seq_one_letter_code
_entity_poly.pdbx_strand_id
1 'polypeptide(L)' 'MTIDNPLISIYMPTWNRQQLAIRAIKSVLRQDYTHWEMIIVG' A
#
# COMPACT_ATOMS: atom_id res chain seq x y z
N MET A 1 28.19 1.11 3.45
CA MET A 1 27.11 1.83 2.75
C MET A 1 25.85 1.58 3.55
N THR A 2 25.28 2.60 4.19
CA THR A 2 23.95 2.49 4.78
C THR A 2 22.96 2.33 3.63
N ILE A 3 22.28 1.19 3.58
CA ILE A 3 21.19 1.00 2.62
C ILE A 3 20.04 1.85 3.15
N ASP A 4 19.81 3.01 2.54
CA ASP A 4 18.66 3.84 2.87
C ASP A 4 17.39 3.02 2.64
N ASN A 5 16.63 2.82 3.71
CA ASN A 5 15.38 2.08 3.73
C ASN A 5 14.24 3.10 3.91
N PRO A 6 13.87 3.89 2.88
CA PRO A 6 12.86 4.93 3.01
C PRO A 6 11.49 4.35 3.35
N LEU A 7 10.72 5.01 4.21
CA LEU A 7 9.32 4.65 4.39
C LEU A 7 8.53 5.05 3.13
N ILE A 8 7.82 4.10 2.52
CA ILE A 8 6.93 4.35 1.38
C ILE A 8 5.49 4.45 1.87
N SER A 9 4.85 5.60 1.70
CA SER A 9 3.43 5.78 2.02
C SER A 9 2.55 5.56 0.78
N ILE A 10 1.65 4.59 0.86
CA ILE A 10 0.72 4.23 -0.22
C ILE A 10 -0.64 4.83 0.10
N TYR A 11 -1.02 5.86 -0.65
CA TYR A 11 -2.32 6.53 -0.49
C TYR A 11 -3.37 5.95 -1.44
N MET A 12 -4.45 5.40 -0.89
CA MET A 12 -5.52 4.74 -1.65
C MET A 12 -6.89 5.36 -1.31
N PRO A 13 -7.32 6.39 -2.05
CA PRO A 13 -8.70 6.83 -2.01
C PRO A 13 -9.58 5.78 -2.71
N THR A 14 -10.67 5.39 -2.08
CA THR A 14 -11.66 4.45 -2.61
C THR A 14 -13.06 5.01 -2.35
N TRP A 15 -13.99 4.75 -3.25
CA TRP A 15 -15.40 5.13 -3.06
C TRP A 15 -16.29 4.05 -3.64
N ASN A 16 -17.13 3.44 -2.80
CA ASN A 16 -18.12 2.40 -3.16
C ASN A 16 -17.56 1.26 -4.06
N ARG A 17 -16.27 0.92 -3.91
CA ARG A 17 -15.55 -0.06 -4.76
C ARG A 17 -14.76 -1.07 -3.92
N GLN A 18 -15.45 -1.69 -2.97
CA GLN A 18 -14.86 -2.62 -2.00
C GLN A 18 -14.07 -3.76 -2.65
N GLN A 19 -14.59 -4.37 -3.74
CA GLN A 19 -13.91 -5.48 -4.40
C GLN A 19 -12.59 -5.06 -5.08
N LEU A 20 -12.54 -3.88 -5.70
CA LEU A 20 -11.31 -3.33 -6.27
C LEU A 20 -10.31 -2.96 -5.17
N ALA A 21 -10.77 -2.36 -4.08
CA ALA A 21 -9.93 -2.04 -2.93
C ALA A 21 -9.26 -3.30 -2.36
N ILE A 22 -10.04 -4.38 -2.15
CA ILE A 22 -9.51 -5.68 -1.68
C ILE A 22 -8.44 -6.22 -2.64
N ARG A 23 -8.67 -6.16 -3.95
CA ARG A 23 -7.68 -6.61 -4.95
C ARG A 23 -6.40 -5.78 -4.88
N ALA A 24 -6.51 -4.47 -4.75
CA ALA A 24 -5.36 -3.57 -4.67
C ALA A 24 -4.56 -3.77 -3.38
N ILE A 25 -5.24 -3.90 -2.22
CA ILE A 25 -4.61 -4.24 -0.94
C ILE A 25 -3.84 -5.56 -1.03
N LYS A 26 -4.45 -6.60 -1.61
CA LYS A 26 -3.77 -7.89 -1.84
C LYS A 26 -2.54 -7.76 -2.73
N SER A 27 -2.50 -6.80 -3.64
CA SER A 27 -1.34 -6.54 -4.49
C SER A 27 -0.20 -5.90 -3.70
N VAL A 28 -0.52 -4.96 -2.80
CA VAL A 28 0.46 -4.28 -1.95
C VAL A 28 1.01 -5.22 -0.87
N LEU A 29 0.19 -6.12 -0.32
CA LEU A 29 0.65 -7.13 0.63
C LEU A 29 1.65 -8.13 0.04
N ARG A 30 1.77 -8.22 -1.30
CA ARG A 30 2.71 -9.10 -1.99
C ARG A 30 3.98 -8.38 -2.50
N GLN A 31 4.24 -7.16 -2.04
CA GLN A 31 5.48 -6.46 -2.41
C GLN A 31 6.68 -7.05 -1.65
N ASP A 32 7.82 -7.14 -2.32
CA ASP A 32 9.08 -7.60 -1.72
C ASP A 32 9.71 -6.53 -0.79
N TYR A 33 9.36 -5.26 -1.00
CA TYR A 33 9.77 -4.16 -0.14
C TYR A 33 8.93 -4.13 1.14
N THR A 34 9.55 -4.11 2.30
CA THR A 34 8.87 -4.30 3.59
C THR A 34 8.61 -3.01 4.36
N HIS A 35 9.23 -1.89 3.98
CA HIS A 35 9.15 -0.64 4.75
C HIS A 35 8.15 0.34 4.13
N TRP A 36 6.86 0.02 4.28
CA TRP A 36 5.77 0.83 3.76
C TRP A 36 4.61 0.92 4.73
N GLU A 37 3.80 1.96 4.54
CA GLU A 37 2.50 2.13 5.17
C GLU A 37 1.42 2.32 4.10
N MET A 38 0.17 1.98 4.41
CA MET A 38 -0.95 2.17 3.50
C MET A 38 -2.06 2.96 4.20
N ILE A 39 -2.49 4.05 3.58
CA ILE A 39 -3.56 4.93 4.04
C ILE A 39 -4.74 4.75 3.09
N ILE A 40 -5.84 4.21 3.60
CA ILE A 40 -7.08 4.01 2.83
C ILE A 40 -8.09 5.06 3.27
N VAL A 41 -8.61 5.83 2.32
CA VAL A 41 -9.66 6.82 2.56
C VAL A 41 -10.89 6.38 1.78
N GLY A 42 -12.01 6.14 2.47
CA GLY A 42 -13.24 5.57 1.92
C GLY A 42 -14.37 6.56 1.72
#